data_AF-A0A091SC38-F1
#
_entry.id   AF-A0A091SC38-F1
#
_cell.length_a   1.000
_cell.length_b   1.000
_cell.length_c   1.000
_cell.angle_alpha   90.00
_cell.angle_beta   90.00
_cell.angle_gamma   90.00
#
_symmetry.space_group_name_H-M   'P 1'
#
loop_
_entity.id
_entity.type
_entity.pdbx_description
1 polymer ?
#
loop_
_entity_poly.entity_id
_entity_poly.type
_entity_poly.pdbx_seq_one_letter_code
_entity_poly.pdbx_strand_id
1 'polypeptide(L)' 'SCTGIEDFGACLGNTDNFCPTNISCQCKNEKPFCRCDYYRVDWQEYWYMGPKCNHRWNTLDFILVVILPAVALVIV' A
#
# COMPACT_ATOMS: atom_id res chain seq x y z
N SER A 1 -5.94 -0.31 19.08
CA SER A 1 -6.18 -1.74 19.31
C SER A 1 -7.09 -2.28 18.22
N CYS A 2 -6.82 -3.51 17.77
CA CYS A 2 -7.58 -4.20 16.72
C CYS A 2 -8.24 -5.51 17.23
N THR A 3 -8.21 -5.76 18.53
CA THR A 3 -8.79 -6.96 19.14
C THR A 3 -10.31 -6.97 18.99
N GLY A 4 -10.86 -8.02 18.40
CA GLY A 4 -12.30 -8.17 18.19
C GLY A 4 -12.88 -7.24 17.10
N ILE A 5 -12.03 -6.62 16.27
CA ILE A 5 -12.46 -5.83 15.12
C ILE A 5 -12.39 -6.71 13.88
N GLU A 6 -13.45 -6.68 13.06
CA GLU A 6 -13.47 -7.38 11.78
C GLU A 6 -12.38 -6.86 10.83
N ASP A 7 -11.96 -7.73 9.91
CA ASP A 7 -11.01 -7.34 8.87
C ASP A 7 -11.55 -6.15 8.06
N PHE A 8 -10.66 -5.19 7.79
CA PHE A 8 -10.94 -3.90 7.18
C PHE A 8 -11.78 -2.93 8.02
N GLY A 9 -12.10 -3.28 9.27
CA GLY A 9 -12.70 -2.38 10.26
C GLY A 9 -11.74 -1.27 10.70
N ALA A 10 -12.28 -0.18 11.23
CA ALA A 10 -11.49 0.95 11.73
C ALA A 10 -10.74 0.56 13.00
N CYS A 11 -9.50 1.04 13.16
CA CYS A 11 -8.74 0.86 14.39
C CYS A 11 -9.45 1.56 15.58
N LEU A 12 -9.53 0.91 16.74
CA LEU A 12 -10.03 1.53 17.97
C LEU A 12 -8.91 2.18 18.79
N GLY A 13 -9.18 3.34 19.38
CA GLY A 13 -8.23 4.07 20.23
C GLY A 13 -7.37 5.08 19.48
N ASN A 14 -6.41 5.69 20.19
CA ASN A 14 -5.55 6.70 19.57
C ASN A 14 -4.54 6.04 18.60
N THR A 15 -4.66 6.37 17.32
CA THR A 15 -3.74 5.94 16.25
C THR A 15 -2.98 7.11 15.62
N ASP A 16 -3.05 8.27 16.27
CA ASP A 16 -2.27 9.46 15.90
C ASP A 16 -0.80 9.04 15.77
N ASN A 17 -0.24 9.27 14.58
CA ASN A 17 1.14 8.94 14.17
C ASN A 17 1.43 7.50 13.69
N PHE A 18 0.47 6.57 13.73
CA PHE A 18 0.68 5.26 13.09
C PHE A 18 0.62 5.39 11.57
N CYS A 19 -0.45 5.99 11.07
CA CYS A 19 -0.61 6.35 9.67
C CYS A 19 -0.31 7.84 9.43
N PRO A 20 0.17 8.22 8.24
CA PRO A 20 0.28 9.62 7.83
C PRO A 20 -1.07 10.35 7.89
N THR A 21 -1.00 11.69 7.95
CA THR A 21 -2.20 12.54 7.90
C THR A 21 -3.05 12.21 6.68
N ASN A 22 -4.37 12.10 6.88
CA ASN A 22 -5.37 11.75 5.85
C ASN A 22 -5.39 10.28 5.39
N ILE A 23 -4.67 9.37 6.07
CA ILE A 23 -4.70 7.93 5.79
C ILE A 23 -5.42 7.18 6.91
N SER A 24 -6.47 6.44 6.56
CA SER A 24 -7.26 5.69 7.54
C SER A 24 -6.50 4.47 8.07
N CYS A 25 -6.44 4.31 9.39
CA CYS A 25 -6.01 3.07 10.04
C CYS A 25 -7.13 2.02 9.97
N GLN A 26 -6.80 0.82 9.51
CA GLN A 26 -7.69 -0.33 9.48
C GLN A 26 -7.06 -1.55 10.15
N CYS A 27 -7.88 -2.54 10.49
CA CYS A 27 -7.45 -3.79 11.13
C CYS A 27 -7.47 -4.95 10.14
N LYS A 28 -6.45 -5.81 10.19
CA LYS A 28 -6.42 -7.09 9.48
C LYS A 28 -5.74 -8.13 10.34
N ASN A 29 -6.38 -9.28 10.56
CA ASN A 29 -5.88 -10.32 11.47
C ASN A 29 -5.52 -9.76 12.85
N GLU A 30 -6.40 -8.92 13.42
CA GLU A 30 -6.20 -8.22 14.70
C GLU A 30 -4.95 -7.32 14.77
N LYS A 31 -4.33 -7.01 13.62
CA LYS A 31 -3.18 -6.10 13.53
C LYS A 31 -3.58 -4.80 12.81
N PRO A 32 -3.13 -3.63 13.30
CA PRO A 32 -3.36 -2.37 12.62
C PRO A 32 -2.50 -2.28 11.35
N PHE A 33 -3.08 -1.74 10.27
CA PHE A 33 -2.39 -1.39 9.03
C PHE A 33 -2.97 -0.10 8.46
N CYS A 34 -2.17 0.61 7.67
CA CYS A 34 -2.63 1.81 6.98
C CYS A 34 -3.25 1.42 5.64
N ARG A 35 -4.51 1.81 5.42
CA ARG A 35 -5.15 1.63 4.12
C ARG A 35 -4.66 2.71 3.17
N CYS A 36 -3.79 2.31 2.24
CA CYS A 36 -3.23 3.22 1.27
C CYS A 36 -4.21 3.57 0.16
N ASP A 37 -4.12 4.81 -0.32
CA ASP A 37 -4.97 5.29 -1.40
C ASP A 37 -4.63 4.64 -2.74
N TYR A 38 -5.67 4.48 -3.54
CA TYR A 38 -5.61 4.07 -4.93
C TYR A 38 -6.42 5.08 -5.75
N TYR A 39 -5.85 5.50 -6.87
CA TYR A 39 -6.55 6.37 -7.81
C TYR A 39 -6.11 6.07 -9.23
N ARG A 40 -6.97 6.43 -10.18
CA ARG A 40 -6.72 6.28 -11.60
C ARG A 40 -6.72 7.65 -12.26
N VAL A 41 -5.71 7.90 -13.10
CA VAL A 41 -5.64 9.06 -13.98
C VAL A 41 -5.50 8.53 -15.40
N ASP A 42 -6.51 8.78 -16.24
CA ASP A 42 -6.61 8.25 -17.59
C ASP A 42 -6.48 6.71 -17.66
N TRP A 43 -5.38 6.21 -18.22
CA TRP A 43 -5.06 4.78 -18.34
C TRP A 43 -4.09 4.30 -17.26
N GLN A 44 -3.56 5.20 -16.43
CA GLN A 44 -2.57 4.89 -15.41
C GLN A 44 -3.24 4.68 -14.06
N GLU A 45 -3.00 3.52 -13.48
CA GLU A 45 -3.39 3.21 -12.11
C GLU A 45 -2.23 3.54 -11.18
N TYR A 46 -2.53 4.25 -10.11
CA TYR A 46 -1.59 4.60 -9.06
C TYR A 46 -2.06 4.02 -7.75
N TRP A 47 -1.14 3.40 -7.03
CA TRP A 47 -1.40 2.89 -5.70
C TRP A 47 -0.21 3.19 -4.81
N TYR A 48 -0.51 3.55 -3.57
CA TYR A 48 0.52 3.68 -2.55
C TYR A 48 0.71 2.34 -1.84
N MET A 49 1.98 2.02 -1.58
CA MET A 49 2.44 0.79 -0.94
C MET A 49 3.37 1.11 0.23
N GLY A 50 3.60 0.09 1.05
CA GLY A 50 4.46 0.17 2.23
C GLY A 50 3.68 0.37 3.54
N PRO A 51 4.35 0.21 4.68
CA PRO A 51 3.71 0.26 6.00
C PRO A 51 3.10 1.64 6.32
N LYS A 52 3.56 2.69 5.63
CA LYS A 52 3.07 4.07 5.78
C LYS A 52 2.63 4.69 4.46
N CYS A 53 2.31 3.87 3.45
CA CYS A 53 1.85 4.36 2.14
C CYS A 53 2.80 5.38 1.47
N ASN A 54 4.10 5.22 1.69
CA ASN A 54 5.15 6.14 1.25
C ASN A 54 5.73 5.78 -0.12
N HIS A 55 5.44 4.57 -0.64
CA HIS A 55 5.91 4.15 -1.95
C HIS A 55 4.78 4.29 -2.96
N ARG A 56 4.88 5.27 -3.87
CA ARG A 56 3.96 5.36 -5.01
C ARG A 56 4.41 4.39 -6.08
N TRP A 57 3.49 3.55 -6.52
CA TRP A 57 3.69 2.61 -7.62
C TRP A 57 2.62 2.85 -8.67
N ASN A 58 2.95 2.52 -9.91
CA ASN A 58 2.04 2.46 -11.02
C ASN A 58 2.33 1.23 -11.91
N THR A 59 1.54 1.04 -12.95
CA THR A 59 1.68 -0.08 -13.88
C THR A 59 3.07 -0.13 -14.55
N LEU A 60 3.69 1.02 -14.85
CA LEU A 60 5.04 1.06 -15.43
C LEU A 60 6.09 0.59 -14.44
N ASP A 61 5.96 0.91 -13.15
CA ASP A 61 6.89 0.43 -12.12
C ASP A 61 6.88 -1.10 -12.04
N PHE A 62 5.70 -1.72 -12.13
CA PHE A 62 5.58 -3.19 -12.19
C PHE A 62 6.22 -3.77 -13.45
N ILE A 63 5.94 -3.18 -14.61
CA ILE A 63 6.52 -3.60 -15.88
C ILE A 63 8.05 -3.55 -15.80
N LEU A 64 8.62 -2.49 -15.24
CA LEU A 64 10.06 -2.33 -15.07
C LEU A 64 10.65 -3.43 -14.18
N VAL A 65 10.04 -3.69 -13.02
CA VAL A 65 10.52 -4.73 -12.08
C VAL A 65 10.49 -6.13 -12.72
N VAL A 66 9.49 -6.43 -13.55
CA VAL A 66 9.36 -7.73 -14.23
C VAL A 66 10.33 -7.85 -15.42
N ILE A 67 10.53 -6.78 -16.19
CA ILE A 67 11.32 -6.82 -17.43
C ILE A 67 12.83 -6.70 -17.15
N LEU A 68 13.24 -5.90 -16.17
CA LEU A 68 14.67 -5.64 -15.90
C LEU A 68 15.50 -6.93 -15.71
N PRO A 69 15.06 -7.94 -14.93
CA PRO A 69 15.81 -9.19 -14.79
C PRO A 69 15.93 -9.97 -16.11
N ALA A 70 14.87 -9.98 -16.93
CA ALA A 70 14.88 -10.67 -18.21
C ALA A 70 15.83 -10.00 -19.21
N VAL A 71 15.84 -8.67 -19.26
CA VAL A 71 16.79 -7.92 -20.10
C VAL A 71 18.23 -8.14 -19.64
N ALA A 72 18.49 -8.13 -18.34
CA ALA A 72 19.81 -8.41 -17.81
C ALA A 72 20.31 -9.81 -18.21
N LEU A 73 19.44 -10.83 -18.16
CA LEU A 73 19.76 -12.20 -18.58
C LEU A 73 20.09 -12.31 -20.08
N VAL A 74 19.52 -11.46 -20.95
CA VAL A 74 19.78 -11.49 -22.40
C VAL A 74 21.14 -10.87 -22.76
N ILE A 75 21.66 -9.96 -21.92
CA ILE A 75 22.88 -9.21 -22.18
C ILE A 75 24.14 -9.98 -21.73
N VAL A 76 23.98 -11.00 -20.89
CA VAL A 76 25.07 -11.85 -20.36
C VAL A 76 25.28 -13.08 -21.25
#